data_AF-A0A842SVK4-F1
#
_entry.id   AF-A0A842SVK4-F1
#
_cell.length_a   1.000
_cell.length_b   1.000
_cell.length_c   1.000
_cell.angle_alpha   90.00
_cell.angle_beta   90.00
_cell.angle_gamma   90.00
#
_symmetry.space_group_name_H-M   'P 1'
#
loop_
_entity.id
_entity.type
_entity.pdbx_description
1 polymer ?
#
loop_
_entity_poly.entity_id
_entity_poly.type
_entity_poly.pdbx_seq_one_letter_code
_entity_poly.pdbx_strand_id
1 'polypeptide(L)'
;MQTVEAVVSLLFFASVCSFLFSDIQESRQIDDSLYRAQIGEDIWRVLYLRGNFRDFNSNSRYGVEQELDEISELTGYCVFLNGIYITNCRGGIQQHDTIVSLEKSVVYHGVPRNLAFSIAK
;
A
#
# COMPACT_ATOMS: atom_id res chain seq x y z
N MET A 1 45.50 -6.98 41.71
CA MET A 1 44.09 -6.58 41.97
C MET A 1 43.47 -5.82 40.80
N GLN A 2 44.18 -4.92 40.12
CA GLN A 2 43.65 -4.13 38.99
C GLN A 2 43.11 -4.93 37.79
N THR A 3 43.65 -6.12 37.50
CA THR A 3 43.21 -6.95 36.36
C THR A 3 41.84 -7.59 36.59
N VAL A 4 41.49 -7.92 37.84
CA VAL A 4 40.19 -8.51 38.18
C VAL A 4 39.08 -7.48 38.08
N GLU A 5 39.36 -6.26 38.55
CA GLU A 5 38.43 -5.14 38.50
C GLU A 5 38.08 -4.76 37.05
N ALA A 6 39.09 -4.70 36.17
CA ALA A 6 38.89 -4.44 34.75
C ALA A 6 38.01 -5.50 34.05
N VAL A 7 38.19 -6.78 34.40
CA VAL A 7 37.37 -7.88 33.85
C VAL A 7 35.93 -7.78 34.32
N VAL A 8 35.70 -7.46 35.60
CA VAL A 8 34.35 -7.29 36.15
C VAL A 8 33.65 -6.07 35.54
N SER A 9 34.35 -4.94 35.36
CA SER A 9 33.79 -3.76 34.69
C SER A 9 33.42 -4.03 33.24
N LEU A 10 34.25 -4.80 32.51
CA LEU A 10 33.99 -5.18 31.13
C LEU A 10 32.73 -6.07 31.02
N LEU A 11 32.59 -7.06 31.90
CA LEU A 11 31.44 -7.96 31.93
C LEU A 11 30.14 -7.20 32.25
N PHE A 12 30.21 -6.26 33.20
CA PHE A 12 29.07 -5.42 33.54
C PHE A 12 28.65 -4.54 32.35
N PHE A 13 29.63 -3.92 31.67
CA PHE A 13 29.35 -3.10 30.49
C PHE A 13 28.75 -3.92 29.34
N ALA A 14 29.31 -5.11 29.07
CA ALA A 14 28.79 -6.01 28.03
C ALA A 14 27.36 -6.51 28.34
N SER A 15 27.06 -6.76 29.61
CA SER A 15 25.72 -7.12 30.08
C SER A 15 24.71 -5.98 29.87
N VAL A 16 25.06 -4.75 30.27
CA VAL A 16 24.22 -3.57 30.10
C VAL A 16 23.98 -3.29 28.61
N CYS A 17 25.02 -3.38 27.77
CA CYS A 17 24.87 -3.25 26.33
C CYS A 17 23.92 -4.30 25.75
N SER A 18 24.09 -5.58 26.12
CA SER A 18 23.25 -6.66 25.61
C SER A 18 21.78 -6.47 25.97
N PHE A 19 21.49 -5.99 27.19
CA PHE A 19 20.14 -5.66 27.65
C PHE A 19 19.54 -4.46 26.89
N LEU A 20 20.34 -3.42 26.65
CA LEU A 20 19.88 -2.25 25.87
C LEU A 20 19.61 -2.61 24.40
N PHE A 21 20.39 -3.53 23.82
CA PHE A 21 20.22 -3.94 22.43
C PHE A 21 19.14 -5.00 22.23
N SER A 22 18.78 -5.80 23.25
CA SER A 22 17.69 -6.78 23.14
C SER A 22 16.33 -6.12 22.95
N ASP A 23 16.08 -4.99 23.61
CA ASP A 23 14.82 -4.22 23.45
C ASP A 23 14.72 -3.53 22.08
N ILE A 24 15.84 -3.31 21.39
CA ILE A 24 15.89 -2.69 20.05
C ILE A 24 15.67 -3.75 18.96
N GLN A 25 16.01 -5.01 19.19
CA GLN A 25 15.85 -6.07 18.18
C GLN A 25 14.38 -6.49 17.97
N GLU A 26 13.51 -6.26 18.97
CA GLU A 26 12.05 -6.38 18.81
C GLU A 26 11.42 -5.15 18.15
N SER A 27 12.22 -4.20 17.62
CA SER A 27 11.65 -3.03 16.97
C SER A 27 10.98 -3.42 15.65
N ARG A 28 9.65 -3.46 15.76
CA ARG A 28 8.70 -2.89 14.82
C ARG A 28 8.65 -3.62 13.49
N GLN A 29 7.68 -4.53 13.38
CA GLN A 29 6.80 -4.44 12.23
C GLN A 29 6.34 -2.99 12.14
N ILE A 30 7.01 -2.21 11.29
CA ILE A 30 6.63 -0.83 11.03
C ILE A 30 5.24 -0.94 10.45
N ASP A 31 4.24 -0.52 11.23
CA ASP A 31 2.86 -0.46 10.78
C ASP A 31 2.78 0.58 9.65
N ASP A 32 2.91 0.08 8.42
CA ASP A 32 2.87 0.85 7.19
C ASP A 32 1.43 0.97 6.66
N SER A 33 0.43 0.53 7.42
CA SER A 33 -0.98 0.58 7.01
C SER A 33 -1.43 1.99 6.65
N LEU A 34 -1.04 3.00 7.44
CA LEU A 34 -1.35 4.40 7.16
C LEU A 34 -0.72 4.87 5.85
N TYR A 35 0.52 4.47 5.60
CA TYR A 35 1.25 4.82 4.38
C TYR A 35 0.61 4.17 3.14
N ARG A 36 0.23 2.89 3.25
CA ARG A 36 -0.51 2.17 2.21
C ARG A 36 -1.86 2.80 1.91
N ALA A 37 -2.59 3.21 2.94
CA ALA A 37 -3.86 3.93 2.78
C ALA A 37 -3.64 5.28 2.07
N GLN A 38 -2.61 6.03 2.46
CA GLN A 38 -2.29 7.32 1.84
C GLN A 38 -1.95 7.18 0.34
N ILE A 39 -1.16 6.17 -0.04
CA ILE A 39 -0.89 5.87 -1.45
C ILE A 39 -2.20 5.57 -2.19
N GLY A 40 -3.07 4.74 -1.60
CA GLY A 40 -4.36 4.42 -2.20
C GLY A 40 -5.24 5.66 -2.41
N GLU A 41 -5.26 6.58 -1.44
CA GLU A 41 -5.97 7.86 -1.55
C GLU A 41 -5.41 8.76 -2.66
N ASP A 42 -4.08 8.84 -2.77
CA ASP A 42 -3.42 9.69 -3.76
C ASP A 42 -3.65 9.15 -5.18
N ILE A 43 -3.52 7.84 -5.39
CA ILE A 43 -3.84 7.19 -6.67
C ILE A 43 -5.31 7.39 -7.02
N TRP A 44 -6.21 7.17 -6.05
CA TRP A 44 -7.64 7.40 -6.25
C TRP A 44 -7.93 8.85 -6.66
N ARG A 45 -7.29 9.84 -6.01
CA ARG A 45 -7.52 11.26 -6.33
C ARG A 45 -7.10 11.59 -7.76
N VAL A 46 -5.94 11.10 -8.19
CA VAL A 46 -5.47 11.28 -9.57
C VAL A 46 -6.44 10.64 -10.55
N LEU A 47 -6.86 9.41 -10.26
CA LEU A 47 -7.84 8.70 -11.08
C LEU A 47 -9.18 9.42 -11.14
N TYR A 48 -9.68 9.92 -10.01
CA TYR A 48 -10.94 10.65 -9.93
C TYR A 48 -10.93 11.95 -10.75
N LEU A 49 -9.80 12.65 -10.77
CA LEU A 49 -9.65 13.91 -11.50
C LEU A 49 -9.44 13.71 -13.01
N ARG A 50 -8.80 12.62 -13.42
CA ARG A 50 -8.44 12.36 -14.83
C ARG A 50 -9.42 11.42 -15.53
N GLY A 51 -9.91 10.40 -14.83
CA GLY A 51 -10.73 9.34 -15.39
C GLY A 51 -12.14 9.77 -15.73
N ASN A 52 -12.68 9.25 -16.84
CA ASN A 52 -14.06 9.47 -17.20
C ASN A 52 -14.98 8.38 -16.64
N PHE A 53 -15.52 8.63 -15.45
CA PHE A 53 -16.47 7.71 -14.79
C PHE A 53 -17.89 7.76 -15.36
N ARG A 54 -18.20 8.68 -16.31
CA ARG A 54 -19.57 8.80 -16.84
C ARG A 54 -20.04 7.53 -17.54
N ASP A 55 -19.12 6.82 -18.18
CA ASP A 55 -19.40 5.63 -19.00
C ASP A 55 -19.00 4.32 -18.30
N PHE A 56 -18.65 4.36 -17.01
CA PHE A 56 -18.28 3.17 -16.27
C PHE A 56 -19.56 2.40 -15.86
N ASN A 57 -19.93 1.43 -16.70
CA ASN A 57 -20.92 0.40 -16.44
C ASN A 57 -20.17 -0.91 -16.18
N SER A 58 -20.77 -1.89 -15.52
CA SER A 58 -20.18 -3.23 -15.31
C SER A 58 -19.69 -3.89 -16.61
N ASN A 59 -20.21 -3.43 -17.77
CA ASN A 59 -19.89 -3.93 -19.10
C ASN A 59 -19.07 -2.98 -19.98
N SER A 60 -18.88 -1.70 -19.61
CA SER A 60 -18.12 -0.73 -20.40
C SER A 60 -17.01 -0.11 -19.53
N ARG A 61 -15.78 -0.55 -19.82
CA ARG A 61 -14.56 -0.18 -19.09
C ARG A 61 -13.76 0.92 -19.79
N TYR A 62 -14.13 1.23 -21.04
CA TYR A 62 -13.38 2.06 -21.98
C TYR A 62 -13.07 3.50 -21.53
N GLY A 63 -13.83 4.06 -20.58
CA GLY A 63 -13.65 5.45 -20.14
C GLY A 63 -12.58 5.66 -19.05
N VAL A 64 -12.08 4.59 -18.44
CA VAL A 64 -11.15 4.65 -17.31
C VAL A 64 -9.95 3.71 -17.49
N GLU A 65 -10.04 2.75 -18.43
CA GLU A 65 -8.97 1.78 -18.73
C GLU A 65 -7.64 2.43 -19.08
N GLN A 66 -7.65 3.45 -19.95
CA GLN A 66 -6.42 4.11 -20.37
C GLN A 66 -5.73 4.82 -19.19
N GLU A 67 -6.48 5.55 -18.37
CA GLU A 67 -5.95 6.25 -17.20
C GLU A 67 -5.43 5.26 -16.15
N LEU A 68 -6.10 4.11 -16.02
CA LEU A 68 -5.70 3.05 -15.12
C LEU A 68 -4.40 2.39 -15.58
N ASP A 69 -4.24 2.11 -16.88
CA ASP A 69 -2.99 1.60 -17.44
C ASP A 69 -1.84 2.59 -17.25
N GLU A 70 -2.05 3.89 -17.54
CA GLU A 70 -1.03 4.93 -17.30
C GLU A 70 -0.64 5.01 -15.81
N ILE A 71 -1.61 4.97 -14.90
CA ILE A 71 -1.34 4.97 -13.45
C ILE A 71 -0.56 3.72 -13.05
N SER A 72 -0.89 2.57 -13.61
CA SER A 72 -0.18 1.32 -13.34
C SER A 72 1.26 1.37 -13.82
N GLU A 73 1.51 1.90 -15.02
CA GLU A 73 2.87 2.09 -15.56
C GLU A 73 3.70 3.07 -14.72
N LEU A 74 3.09 4.15 -14.23
CA LEU A 74 3.76 5.17 -13.43
C LEU A 74 4.08 4.70 -12.00
N THR A 75 3.16 3.95 -11.40
CA THR A 75 3.25 3.58 -9.97
C THR A 75 3.77 2.17 -9.75
N GLY A 76 3.70 1.31 -10.77
CA GLY A 76 3.98 -0.13 -10.65
C GLY A 76 2.94 -0.90 -9.84
N TYR A 77 1.78 -0.29 -9.51
CA TYR A 77 0.69 -0.95 -8.80
C TYR A 77 -0.40 -1.44 -9.75
N CYS A 78 -1.02 -2.54 -9.35
CA CYS A 78 -2.26 -3.03 -9.93
C CYS A 78 -3.45 -2.28 -9.36
N VAL A 79 -4.36 -1.82 -10.21
CA VAL A 79 -5.52 -1.05 -9.77
C VAL A 79 -6.82 -1.78 -10.17
N PHE A 80 -7.74 -1.91 -9.21
CA PHE A 80 -9.02 -2.59 -9.39
C PHE A 80 -10.17 -1.67 -8.97
N LEU A 81 -11.29 -1.75 -9.70
CA LEU A 81 -12.55 -1.12 -9.31
C LEU A 81 -13.65 -2.19 -9.25
N ASN A 82 -14.39 -2.25 -8.15
CA ASN A 82 -15.44 -3.25 -7.87
C ASN A 82 -14.99 -4.71 -8.02
N GLY A 83 -13.71 -5.00 -7.73
CA GLY A 83 -13.15 -6.34 -7.92
C GLY A 83 -12.99 -6.75 -9.38
N ILE A 84 -13.24 -5.84 -10.32
CA ILE A 84 -12.96 -6.04 -11.75
C ILE A 84 -11.53 -5.56 -12.01
N TYR A 85 -10.75 -6.41 -12.67
CA TYR A 85 -9.39 -6.12 -13.14
C TYR A 85 -9.44 -5.15 -14.32
N ILE A 86 -8.76 -4.01 -14.19
CA ILE A 86 -8.83 -2.95 -15.21
C ILE A 86 -7.45 -2.62 -15.79
N THR A 87 -6.35 -2.87 -15.07
CA THR A 87 -4.99 -2.58 -15.54
C THR A 87 -4.26 -3.83 -16.05
N ASN A 88 -3.40 -3.71 -17.07
CA ASN A 88 -2.46 -4.78 -17.47
C ASN A 88 -1.33 -5.01 -16.44
N CYS A 89 -1.64 -5.59 -15.29
CA CYS A 89 -0.63 -6.19 -14.42
C CYS A 89 0.08 -7.34 -15.14
N ARG A 90 1.38 -7.13 -15.41
CA ARG A 90 2.25 -8.16 -15.96
C ARG A 90 2.46 -9.27 -14.92
N GLY A 91 1.55 -10.23 -14.88
CA GLY A 91 1.58 -11.37 -13.94
C GLY A 91 0.42 -12.35 -14.09
N GLY A 92 -0.67 -11.96 -14.75
CA GLY A 92 -1.86 -12.80 -14.85
C GLY A 92 -2.64 -12.90 -13.53
N ILE A 93 -3.65 -13.77 -13.47
CA ILE A 93 -4.62 -13.91 -12.36
C ILE A 93 -3.99 -14.52 -11.08
N GLN A 94 -2.66 -14.56 -10.97
CA GLN A 94 -1.99 -15.13 -9.80
C GLN A 94 -1.84 -14.08 -8.71
N GLN A 95 -2.65 -14.24 -7.66
CA GLN A 95 -2.61 -13.61 -6.33
C GLN A 95 -1.67 -12.41 -6.19
N HIS A 96 -2.13 -11.24 -6.63
CA HIS A 96 -1.56 -9.99 -6.15
C HIS A 96 -2.00 -9.76 -4.71
N ASP A 97 -1.04 -9.46 -3.83
CA ASP A 97 -1.36 -9.13 -2.43
C ASP A 97 -2.05 -7.76 -2.41
N THR A 98 -3.29 -7.74 -1.94
CA THR A 98 -4.05 -6.49 -1.84
C THR A 98 -3.38 -5.61 -0.79
N ILE A 99 -2.86 -4.47 -1.23
CA ILE A 99 -2.16 -3.51 -0.38
C ILE A 99 -3.19 -2.71 0.42
N VAL A 100 -4.23 -2.21 -0.25
CA VAL A 100 -5.35 -1.51 0.39
C VAL A 100 -6.60 -1.60 -0.50
N SER A 101 -7.76 -1.65 0.16
CA SER A 101 -9.07 -1.51 -0.47
C SER A 101 -9.83 -0.38 0.21
N LEU A 102 -10.31 0.57 -0.57
CA LEU A 102 -11.01 1.77 -0.13
C LEU A 102 -12.38 1.84 -0.79
N GLU A 103 -13.42 2.17 -0.02
CA GLU A 103 -14.73 2.50 -0.59
C GLU A 103 -14.76 3.97 -1.02
N LYS A 104 -15.15 4.21 -2.27
CA LYS A 104 -15.13 5.53 -2.89
C LYS A 104 -16.43 5.83 -3.61
N SER A 105 -16.90 7.06 -3.48
CA SER A 105 -18.10 7.50 -4.20
C SER A 105 -17.71 8.22 -5.50
N VAL A 106 -18.37 7.89 -6.60
CA VAL A 106 -18.29 8.66 -7.84
C VAL A 106 -19.68 8.96 -8.37
N VAL A 107 -19.78 10.02 -9.17
CA VAL A 107 -21.06 10.48 -9.72
C VAL A 107 -21.27 9.89 -11.12
N TYR A 108 -22.27 9.04 -11.26
CA TYR A 108 -22.70 8.38 -12.49
C TYR A 108 -23.99 9.00 -13.02
N HIS A 109 -23.95 9.66 -14.18
CA HIS A 109 -25.13 10.32 -14.75
C HIS A 109 -25.88 11.22 -13.73
N GLY A 110 -25.15 11.87 -12.83
CA GLY A 110 -25.72 12.71 -11.77
C GLY A 110 -26.13 11.97 -10.49
N VAL A 111 -25.95 10.66 -10.41
CA VAL A 111 -26.26 9.84 -9.23
C VAL A 111 -24.97 9.34 -8.57
N PRO A 112 -24.75 9.61 -7.26
CA PRO A 112 -23.61 9.06 -6.56
C PRO A 112 -23.73 7.54 -6.43
N ARG A 113 -22.65 6.81 -6.73
CA ARG A 113 -22.53 5.38 -6.44
C ARG A 113 -21.21 5.09 -5.79
N ASN A 114 -21.22 4.13 -4.88
CA ASN A 114 -20.02 3.65 -4.23
C ASN A 114 -19.36 2.58 -5.08
N LEU A 115 -18.03 2.62 -5.10
CA LEU A 115 -17.14 1.70 -5.75
C LEU A 115 -16.11 1.21 -4.75
N ALA A 116 -15.75 -0.06 -4.82
CA ALA A 116 -14.56 -0.56 -4.14
C ALA A 116 -13.34 -0.30 -5.02
N PHE A 117 -12.45 0.58 -4.60
CA PHE A 117 -11.15 0.79 -5.24
C PHE A 117 -10.10 0.00 -4.47
N SER A 118 -9.31 -0.82 -5.15
CA SER A 118 -8.18 -1.49 -4.50
C SER A 118 -6.91 -1.37 -5.30
N ILE A 119 -5.79 -1.37 -4.59
CA ILE A 119 -4.45 -1.47 -5.17
C ILE A 119 -3.76 -2.72 -4.68
N ALA A 120 -3.01 -3.36 -5.57
CA ALA A 120 -2.22 -4.54 -5.27
C ALA A 120 -0.85 -4.46 -5.95
N LYS A 121 0.06 -5.37 -5.58
CA LYS A 121 1.38 -5.50 -6.18
C LYS A 121 1.66 -6.96 -6.50
#